data_AF-A0A9E4LVS9-F1
#
_entry.id   AF-A0A9E4LVS9-F1
#
_cell.length_a   1.000
_cell.length_b   1.000
_cell.length_c   1.000
_cell.angle_alpha   90.00
_cell.angle_beta   90.00
_cell.angle_gamma   90.00
#
_symmetry.space_group_name_H-M   'P 1'
#
loop_
_entity.id
_entity.type
_entity.pdbx_description
1 polymer ?
#
loop_
_entity_poly.entity_id
_entity_poly.type
_entity_poly.pdbx_seq_one_letter_code
_entity_poly.pdbx_strand_id
1 'polypeptide(L)'
;MSLLKSIVALALAVALAGCANTSRISDDIHAEMGKIMVVTEKGRAEQLFRQEFERLVARHGISDAQYRLETTIASTRGDNNMVMRVQYSLYDRENGTVLTSKTFSSSASIGGVSSTFGSDQATIHARERLSMNLAQKIYNHLILFFTQAKSNS
;
A
#
# COMPACT_ATOMS: atom_id res chain seq x y z
N MET A 1 -23.68 -47.27 -11.07
CA MET A 1 -22.82 -46.61 -10.04
C MET A 1 -21.57 -45.90 -10.57
N SER A 2 -21.06 -46.18 -11.78
CA SER A 2 -19.88 -45.50 -12.35
C SER A 2 -20.20 -44.10 -12.92
N LEU A 3 -21.28 -43.97 -13.69
CA LEU A 3 -21.69 -42.69 -14.33
C LEU A 3 -22.00 -41.56 -13.34
N LEU A 4 -22.62 -41.87 -12.20
CA LEU A 4 -22.95 -40.88 -11.17
C LEU A 4 -21.69 -40.31 -10.50
N LYS A 5 -20.64 -41.13 -10.33
CA LYS A 5 -19.34 -40.69 -9.79
C LYS A 5 -18.63 -39.76 -10.77
N SER A 6 -18.71 -40.05 -12.07
CA SER A 6 -18.14 -39.21 -13.12
C SER A 6 -18.85 -37.84 -13.23
N ILE A 7 -20.17 -37.80 -13.08
CA ILE A 7 -20.94 -36.55 -13.11
C ILE A 7 -20.61 -35.67 -11.89
N VAL A 8 -20.51 -36.27 -10.70
CA VAL A 8 -20.13 -35.54 -9.48
C VAL A 8 -18.70 -35.00 -9.57
N ALA A 9 -17.76 -35.79 -10.09
CA ALA A 9 -16.39 -35.33 -10.30
C ALA A 9 -16.29 -34.17 -11.31
N LEU A 10 -17.08 -34.22 -12.38
CA LEU A 10 -17.12 -33.16 -13.40
C LEU A 10 -17.76 -31.87 -12.87
N ALA A 11 -18.84 -31.98 -12.09
CA ALA A 11 -19.48 -30.84 -11.44
C ALA A 11 -18.55 -30.16 -10.42
N LEU A 12 -17.76 -30.95 -9.67
CA LEU A 12 -16.77 -30.42 -8.74
C LEU A 12 -15.63 -29.71 -9.48
N ALA A 13 -15.14 -30.26 -10.59
CA ALA A 13 -14.10 -29.62 -11.39
C ALA A 13 -14.54 -28.27 -11.98
N VAL A 14 -15.79 -28.15 -12.45
CA VAL A 14 -16.35 -26.90 -12.97
C VAL A 14 -16.53 -25.86 -11.85
N ALA A 15 -16.91 -26.29 -10.65
CA ALA A 15 -17.04 -25.41 -9.49
C ALA A 15 -15.70 -24.80 -9.04
N LEU A 16 -14.57 -25.51 -9.22
CA LEU A 16 -13.24 -24.98 -8.89
C LEU A 16 -12.64 -24.07 -9.98
N ALA A 17 -13.08 -24.19 -11.24
CA ALA A 17 -12.57 -23.36 -12.34
C ALA A 17 -13.07 -21.89 -12.29
N GLY A 18 -14.18 -21.62 -11.60
CA GLY A 18 -14.76 -20.28 -11.48
C GLY A 18 -13.98 -19.30 -10.59
N CYS A 19 -13.02 -19.77 -9.79
CA CYS A 19 -12.21 -18.91 -8.90
C CYS A 19 -10.97 -18.32 -9.58
N ALA A 20 -10.67 -18.69 -10.84
CA ALA A 20 -9.49 -18.21 -11.56
C ALA A 20 -9.73 -16.86 -12.26
N ASN A 21 -10.37 -15.90 -11.60
CA ASN A 21 -10.47 -14.54 -12.13
C ASN A 21 -9.15 -13.82 -11.86
N THR A 22 -8.16 -14.03 -12.72
CA THR A 22 -6.88 -13.31 -12.68
C THR A 22 -7.03 -11.96 -13.38
N SER A 23 -7.76 -11.03 -12.75
CA SER A 23 -7.70 -9.62 -13.15
C SER A 23 -6.29 -9.11 -12.90
N ARG A 24 -5.42 -9.26 -13.91
CA ARG A 24 -4.06 -8.73 -13.86
C ARG A 24 -4.17 -7.21 -13.98
N ILE A 25 -3.56 -6.51 -13.03
CA ILE A 25 -3.31 -5.07 -13.19
C ILE A 25 -2.48 -4.91 -14.46
N SER A 26 -2.91 -4.01 -15.34
CA SER A 26 -2.28 -3.86 -16.65
C SER A 26 -0.94 -3.13 -16.53
N ASP A 27 0.01 -3.48 -17.41
CA ASP A 27 1.38 -2.97 -17.35
C ASP A 27 1.46 -1.44 -17.48
N ASP A 28 0.48 -0.81 -18.13
CA ASP A 28 0.39 0.65 -18.21
C ASP A 28 0.07 1.31 -16.86
N ILE A 29 -0.72 0.68 -16.00
CA ILE A 29 -0.98 1.19 -14.65
C ILE A 29 0.31 1.15 -13.84
N HIS A 30 1.08 0.07 -14.01
CA HIS A 30 2.40 -0.03 -13.41
C HIS A 30 3.38 1.02 -13.97
N ALA A 31 3.31 1.32 -15.26
CA ALA A 31 4.09 2.40 -15.87
C ALA A 31 3.71 3.77 -15.29
N GLU A 32 2.43 4.05 -15.06
CA GLU A 32 1.98 5.28 -14.38
C GLU A 32 2.51 5.37 -12.94
N MET A 33 2.49 4.27 -12.19
CA MET A 33 3.10 4.20 -10.86
C MET A 33 4.61 4.47 -10.89
N GLY A 34 5.29 3.99 -11.94
CA GLY A 34 6.72 4.20 -12.21
C GLY A 34 7.13 5.67 -12.33
N LYS A 35 6.18 6.57 -12.58
CA LYS A 35 6.39 8.02 -12.75
C LYS A 35 6.18 8.82 -11.46
N ILE A 36 5.95 8.16 -10.32
CA ILE A 36 5.68 8.83 -9.04
C ILE A 36 6.98 9.07 -8.28
N MET A 37 7.30 10.34 -8.04
CA MET A 37 8.36 10.73 -7.10
C MET A 37 7.77 10.99 -5.71
N VAL A 38 8.36 10.41 -4.68
CA VAL A 38 7.90 10.57 -3.30
C VAL A 38 8.68 11.66 -2.58
N VAL A 39 7.94 12.65 -2.04
CA VAL A 39 8.46 13.73 -1.22
C VAL A 39 7.90 13.56 0.19
N THR A 40 8.80 13.43 1.16
CA THR A 40 8.46 13.22 2.57
C THR A 40 9.30 14.17 3.44
N GLU A 41 8.82 14.46 4.64
CA GLU A 41 9.60 15.16 5.66
C GLU A 41 10.83 14.35 6.10
N LYS A 42 11.71 14.97 6.91
CA LYS A 42 12.86 14.27 7.48
C LYS A 42 12.44 13.43 8.67
N GLY A 43 12.84 12.16 8.67
CA GLY A 43 12.71 11.30 9.84
C GLY A 43 12.80 9.83 9.48
N ARG A 44 12.92 8.97 10.50
CA ARG A 44 13.10 7.52 10.32
C ARG A 44 11.84 6.88 9.73
N ALA A 45 10.65 7.29 10.18
CA ALA A 45 9.39 6.73 9.69
C ALA A 45 9.14 7.17 8.24
N GLU A 46 9.46 8.41 7.90
CA GLU A 46 9.33 9.03 6.60
C GLU A 46 10.28 8.38 5.59
N GLN A 47 11.53 8.14 6.01
CA GLN A 47 12.50 7.41 5.22
C GLN A 47 12.04 5.98 4.92
N LEU A 48 11.55 5.25 5.93
CA LEU A 48 11.02 3.89 5.73
C LEU A 48 9.82 3.87 4.81
N PHE A 49 8.93 4.86 4.94
CA PHE A 49 7.77 5.00 4.08
C PHE A 49 8.22 5.17 2.63
N ARG A 50 9.14 6.11 2.38
CA ARG A 50 9.69 6.38 1.04
C ARG A 50 10.35 5.15 0.45
N GLN A 51 11.24 4.50 1.21
CA GLN A 51 11.95 3.31 0.77
C GLN A 51 11.00 2.17 0.42
N GLU A 52 9.98 1.92 1.24
CA GLU A 52 9.01 0.87 0.97
C GLU A 52 8.16 1.20 -0.26
N PHE A 53 7.73 2.46 -0.42
CA PHE A 53 6.97 2.89 -1.59
C PHE A 53 7.80 2.75 -2.88
N GLU A 54 9.03 3.27 -2.89
CA GLU A 54 9.97 3.15 -4.02
C GLU A 54 10.25 1.67 -4.35
N ARG A 55 10.42 0.82 -3.32
CA ARG A 55 10.59 -0.62 -3.47
C ARG A 55 9.36 -1.32 -4.05
N LEU A 56 8.15 -0.77 -3.88
CA LEU A 56 6.93 -1.31 -4.50
C LEU A 56 6.86 -0.91 -5.98
N VAL A 57 7.12 0.35 -6.29
CA VAL A 57 7.12 0.88 -7.66
C VAL A 57 8.22 0.24 -8.50
N ALA A 58 9.44 0.13 -7.97
CA ALA A 58 10.61 -0.40 -8.68
C ALA A 58 10.45 -1.84 -9.17
N ARG A 59 9.51 -2.62 -8.60
CA ARG A 59 9.20 -3.98 -9.06
C ARG A 59 8.72 -4.04 -10.51
N HIS A 60 8.18 -2.95 -11.01
CA HIS A 60 7.58 -2.87 -12.35
C HIS A 60 8.28 -1.86 -13.27
N GLY A 61 9.38 -1.26 -12.82
CA GLY A 61 10.15 -0.25 -13.56
C GLY A 61 9.94 1.17 -13.04
N ILE A 62 11.01 1.97 -13.09
CA ILE A 62 11.01 3.39 -12.76
C ILE A 62 11.12 4.17 -14.07
N SER A 63 10.38 5.27 -14.18
CA SER A 63 10.38 6.17 -15.34
C SER A 63 10.57 7.62 -14.89
N ASP A 64 10.69 8.53 -15.85
CA ASP A 64 10.79 9.96 -15.55
C ASP A 64 9.58 10.43 -14.74
N ALA A 65 9.86 11.14 -13.65
CA ALA A 65 8.83 11.52 -12.70
C ALA A 65 7.84 12.53 -13.31
N GLN A 66 6.59 12.14 -13.48
CA GLN A 66 5.48 13.00 -13.91
C GLN A 66 4.56 13.38 -12.75
N TYR A 67 4.60 12.62 -11.66
CA TYR A 67 3.80 12.85 -10.48
C TYR A 67 4.67 13.09 -9.25
N ARG A 68 4.16 13.88 -8.33
CA ARG A 68 4.78 14.16 -7.03
C ARG A 68 3.83 13.74 -5.92
N LEU A 69 4.23 12.75 -5.14
CA LEU A 69 3.50 12.29 -3.96
C LEU A 69 4.07 12.97 -2.73
N GLU A 70 3.35 13.94 -2.19
CA GLU A 70 3.72 14.56 -0.91
C GLU A 70 3.02 13.85 0.24
N THR A 71 3.75 13.58 1.32
CA THR A 71 3.19 12.94 2.51
C THR A 71 3.59 13.64 3.80
N THR A 72 2.65 13.69 4.74
CA THR A 72 2.84 14.12 6.12
C THR A 72 2.48 12.96 7.03
N ILE A 73 3.44 12.51 7.84
CA ILE A 73 3.29 11.34 8.72
C ILE A 73 3.23 11.81 10.16
N ALA A 74 2.23 11.33 10.89
CA ALA A 74 2.08 11.58 12.32
C ALA A 74 1.85 10.27 13.07
N SER A 75 2.42 10.14 14.27
CA SER A 75 2.18 8.98 15.14
C SER A 75 1.79 9.42 16.54
N THR A 76 0.87 8.68 17.13
CA THR A 76 0.40 8.86 18.51
C THR A 76 0.55 7.54 19.24
N ARG A 77 1.13 7.58 20.44
CA ARG A 77 1.29 6.43 21.32
C ARG A 77 0.22 6.49 22.41
N GLY A 78 -0.53 5.41 22.57
CA GLY A 78 -1.33 5.16 23.76
C GLY A 78 -0.61 4.20 24.70
N ASP A 79 -1.28 3.76 25.76
CA ASP A 79 -0.63 2.96 26.82
C ASP A 79 -0.02 1.65 26.30
N ASN A 80 -0.77 0.94 25.45
CA ASN A 80 -0.37 -0.36 24.91
C ASN A 80 -0.45 -0.42 23.38
N ASN A 81 -0.65 0.72 22.70
CA ASN A 81 -0.83 0.77 21.26
C ASN A 81 -0.13 1.99 20.63
N MET A 82 0.04 1.92 19.33
CA MET A 82 0.44 3.05 18.50
C MET A 82 -0.52 3.18 17.33
N VAL A 83 -0.91 4.41 17.02
CA VAL A 83 -1.62 4.77 15.81
C VAL A 83 -0.71 5.66 14.98
N MET A 84 -0.59 5.36 13.69
CA MET A 84 0.11 6.18 12.73
C MET A 84 -0.86 6.60 11.63
N ARG A 85 -0.76 7.85 11.21
CA ARG A 85 -1.57 8.45 10.16
C ARG A 85 -0.66 9.07 9.11
N VAL A 86 -0.99 8.87 7.85
CA VAL A 86 -0.37 9.56 6.72
C VAL A 86 -1.45 10.32 5.98
N GLN A 87 -1.27 11.63 5.88
CA GLN A 87 -1.97 12.44 4.89
C GLN A 87 -1.10 12.49 3.64
N TYR A 88 -1.69 12.30 2.47
CA TYR A 88 -0.97 12.42 1.21
C TYR A 88 -1.73 13.27 0.20
N SER A 89 -0.98 13.88 -0.71
CA SER A 89 -1.49 14.52 -1.91
C SER A 89 -0.64 14.11 -3.10
N LEU A 90 -1.28 13.64 -4.17
CA LEU A 90 -0.65 13.35 -5.45
C LEU A 90 -0.86 14.54 -6.38
N TYR A 91 0.23 15.09 -6.89
CA TYR A 91 0.24 16.22 -7.81
C TYR A 91 0.71 15.78 -9.20
N ASP A 92 0.09 16.34 -10.22
CA ASP A 92 0.67 16.43 -11.56
C ASP A 92 1.84 17.44 -11.53
N ARG A 93 3.02 17.06 -12.03
CA ARG A 93 4.21 17.93 -12.01
C ARG A 93 4.22 18.99 -13.11
N GLU A 94 3.50 18.78 -14.21
CA GLU A 94 3.47 19.71 -15.34
C GLU A 94 2.67 20.96 -14.97
N ASN A 95 1.48 20.77 -14.41
CA ASN A 95 0.56 21.88 -14.11
C ASN A 95 0.38 22.15 -12.60
N GLY A 96 0.92 21.31 -11.72
CA GLY A 96 0.83 21.48 -10.26
C GLY A 96 -0.52 21.11 -9.65
N THR A 97 -1.44 20.51 -10.41
CA THR A 97 -2.80 20.19 -9.96
C THR A 97 -2.80 18.99 -9.02
N VAL A 98 -3.63 19.04 -7.97
CA VAL A 98 -3.88 17.89 -7.09
C VAL A 98 -4.78 16.90 -7.81
N LEU A 99 -4.25 15.71 -8.12
CA LEU A 99 -4.99 14.62 -8.75
C LEU A 99 -5.84 13.85 -7.73
N THR A 100 -5.30 13.61 -6.54
CA THR A 100 -6.01 12.96 -5.44
C THR A 100 -5.33 13.26 -4.11
N SER A 101 -6.12 13.36 -3.03
CA SER A 101 -5.62 13.55 -1.67
C SER A 101 -6.46 12.71 -0.70
N LYS A 102 -5.79 12.06 0.26
CA LYS A 102 -6.48 11.25 1.28
C LYS A 102 -5.66 11.13 2.53
N THR A 103 -6.33 10.68 3.59
CA THR A 103 -5.71 10.29 4.85
C THR A 103 -5.88 8.80 5.06
N PHE A 104 -4.78 8.12 5.42
CA PHE A 104 -4.77 6.74 5.85
C PHE A 104 -4.28 6.63 7.28
N SER A 105 -4.83 5.67 8.03
CA SER A 105 -4.34 5.32 9.35
C SER A 105 -4.06 3.81 9.47
N SER A 106 -3.16 3.48 10.38
CA SER A 106 -2.86 2.11 10.77
C SER A 106 -2.51 2.08 12.26
N SER A 107 -2.73 0.95 12.91
CA SER A 107 -2.48 0.80 14.34
C SER A 107 -1.81 -0.52 14.66
N ALA A 108 -0.95 -0.52 15.68
CA ALA A 108 -0.27 -1.70 16.17
C ALA A 108 -0.36 -1.78 17.70
N SER A 109 -0.54 -2.99 18.23
CA SER A 109 -0.36 -3.26 19.65
C SER A 109 1.14 -3.37 19.96
N ILE A 110 1.58 -2.72 21.03
CA ILE A 110 2.97 -2.76 21.52
C ILE A 110 3.11 -3.86 22.60
N GLY A 111 2.00 -4.20 23.26
CA GLY A 111 1.96 -5.18 24.36
C GLY A 111 2.54 -4.63 25.67
N GLY A 112 2.23 -5.32 26.78
CA GLY A 112 2.81 -5.03 28.08
C GLY A 112 4.17 -5.71 28.21
N VAL A 113 5.23 -4.93 28.23
CA VAL A 113 6.60 -5.39 28.50
C VAL A 113 7.06 -4.78 29.81
N SER A 114 7.59 -5.61 30.72
CA SER A 114 7.90 -5.20 32.09
C SER A 114 9.11 -4.27 32.21
N SER A 115 9.97 -4.23 31.19
CA SER A 115 11.14 -3.37 31.16
C SER A 115 10.93 -2.15 30.26
N THR A 116 11.44 -1.00 30.71
CA THR A 116 11.42 0.26 29.93
C THR A 116 12.10 0.08 28.57
N PHE A 117 13.28 -0.55 28.56
CA PHE A 117 14.02 -0.83 27.32
C PHE A 117 13.20 -1.69 26.34
N GLY A 118 12.53 -2.73 26.83
CA GLY A 118 11.65 -3.55 26.00
C GLY A 118 10.50 -2.75 25.40
N SER A 119 9.93 -1.83 26.18
CA SER A 119 8.82 -0.96 25.74
C SER A 119 9.26 -0.02 24.62
N ASP A 120 10.46 0.54 24.74
CA ASP A 120 11.02 1.44 23.74
C ASP A 120 11.32 0.71 22.43
N GLN A 121 11.95 -0.47 22.49
CA GLN A 121 12.22 -1.29 21.30
C GLN A 121 10.92 -1.73 20.61
N ALA A 122 9.93 -2.20 21.38
CA ALA A 122 8.63 -2.56 20.84
C ALA A 122 7.94 -1.37 20.17
N THR A 123 8.06 -0.17 20.74
CA THR A 123 7.53 1.09 20.19
C THR A 123 8.21 1.45 18.87
N ILE A 124 9.55 1.34 18.80
CA ILE A 124 10.32 1.59 17.57
C ILE A 124 9.87 0.63 16.48
N HIS A 125 9.86 -0.68 16.74
CA HIS A 125 9.46 -1.67 15.75
C HIS A 125 8.00 -1.51 15.30
N ALA A 126 7.10 -1.17 16.22
CA ALA A 126 5.71 -0.85 15.87
C ALA A 126 5.65 0.33 14.89
N ARG A 127 6.38 1.41 15.18
CA ARG A 127 6.45 2.59 14.30
C ARG A 127 6.97 2.26 12.91
N GLU A 128 8.05 1.47 12.82
CA GLU A 128 8.65 1.07 11.55
C GLU A 128 7.69 0.23 10.70
N ARG A 129 7.05 -0.79 11.31
CA ARG A 129 6.04 -1.62 10.63
C ARG A 129 4.85 -0.81 10.16
N LEU A 130 4.37 0.13 10.98
CA LEU A 130 3.24 0.98 10.62
C LEU A 130 3.55 1.89 9.43
N SER A 131 4.75 2.45 9.39
CA SER A 131 5.21 3.26 8.25
C SER A 131 5.20 2.47 6.95
N MET A 132 5.81 1.28 6.93
CA MET A 132 5.83 0.40 5.75
C MET A 132 4.41 -0.03 5.34
N ASN A 133 3.55 -0.35 6.31
CA ASN A 133 2.15 -0.71 6.03
C ASN A 133 1.36 0.45 5.40
N LEU A 134 1.60 1.69 5.82
CA LEU A 134 0.96 2.86 5.25
C LEU A 134 1.45 3.14 3.83
N ALA A 135 2.73 2.92 3.53
CA ALA A 135 3.26 2.98 2.16
C ALA A 135 2.54 1.99 1.23
N GLN A 136 2.36 0.74 1.68
CA GLN A 136 1.61 -0.27 0.93
C GLN A 136 0.14 0.10 0.72
N LYS A 137 -0.53 0.64 1.74
CA LYS A 137 -1.93 1.11 1.61
C LYS A 137 -2.06 2.23 0.58
N ILE A 138 -1.16 3.21 0.60
CA ILE A 138 -1.17 4.31 -0.36
C ILE A 138 -0.84 3.77 -1.76
N TYR A 139 0.17 2.91 -1.91
CA TYR A 139 0.48 2.27 -3.19
C TYR A 139 -0.75 1.56 -3.80
N ASN A 140 -1.42 0.71 -3.03
CA ASN A 140 -2.63 0.00 -3.49
C ASN A 140 -3.77 0.96 -3.85
N HIS A 141 -3.94 2.03 -3.08
CA HIS A 141 -4.94 3.05 -3.40
C HIS A 141 -4.64 3.79 -4.70
N LEU A 142 -3.37 4.10 -4.96
CA LEU A 142 -2.95 4.77 -6.19
C LEU A 142 -3.09 3.85 -7.42
N ILE A 143 -2.80 2.56 -7.30
CA ILE A 143 -3.13 1.56 -8.33
C ILE A 143 -4.62 1.62 -8.69
N LEU A 144 -5.50 1.62 -7.69
CA LEU A 144 -6.95 1.71 -7.90
C LEU A 144 -7.35 3.04 -8.54
N PHE A 145 -6.73 4.15 -8.12
CA PHE A 145 -6.97 5.47 -8.69
C PHE A 145 -6.62 5.50 -10.19
N PHE A 146 -5.43 5.07 -10.59
CA PHE A 146 -5.03 5.05 -12.00
C PHE A 146 -5.87 4.08 -12.83
N THR A 147 -6.27 2.95 -12.24
CA THR A 147 -7.17 1.98 -12.90
C THR A 147 -8.53 2.60 -13.19
N GLN A 148 -9.10 3.34 -12.23
CA GLN A 148 -10.38 4.04 -12.41
C GLN A 148 -10.26 5.20 -13.39
N ALA A 149 -9.16 5.97 -13.34
CA ALA A 149 -8.91 7.06 -14.26
C ALA A 149 -8.87 6.56 -15.71
N LYS A 150 -8.18 5.44 -15.96
CA LYS A 150 -8.13 4.80 -17.28
C LYS A 150 -9.46 4.22 -17.73
N SER A 151 -10.26 3.66 -16.82
CA SER A 151 -11.58 3.12 -17.19
C SER A 151 -12.57 4.20 -17.62
N ASN A 152 -12.35 5.45 -17.22
CA ASN A 152 -13.23 6.59 -17.49
C ASN A 152 -12.74 7.48 -18.65
N SER A 153 -11.58 7.16 -19.25
CA SER A 153 -11.00 7.82 -20.43
C SER A 153 -11.32 7.05 -21.70
#